data_AF-A0A2N5KI51-F1
#
_entry.id   AF-A0A2N5KI51-F1
#
_cell.length_a   1.000
_cell.length_b   1.000
_cell.length_c   1.000
_cell.angle_alpha   90.00
_cell.angle_beta   90.00
_cell.angle_gamma   90.00
#
_symmetry.space_group_name_H-M   'P 1'
#
loop_
_entity.id
_entity.type
_entity.pdbx_description
1 polymer ?
#
loop_
_entity_poly.entity_id
_entity_poly.type
_entity_poly.pdbx_seq_one_letter_code
_entity_poly.pdbx_strand_id
1 'polypeptide(L)'
;MALRKYRLIIASGLLLLLGIELWYVTRPRMIATGDVVSIPAELQGRLAIFILAGQSNMAARGLPTYSAPPDPHIFVYGEDRQWRYAAARRGQQVFVEPDVGAGPGLAFAQALRADDPSMTIGLIQCAQMVPV
;
A
#
# COMPACT_ATOMS: atom_id res chain seq x y z
N MET A 1 -27.33 36.02 26.50
CA MET A 1 -27.43 35.45 25.13
C MET A 1 -26.08 34.96 24.57
N ALA A 2 -24.94 35.60 24.88
CA ALA A 2 -23.61 35.22 24.37
C ALA A 2 -23.06 33.87 24.89
N LEU A 3 -23.31 33.51 26.16
CA LEU A 3 -22.80 32.27 26.78
C LEU A 3 -23.35 30.99 26.13
N ARG A 4 -24.56 31.06 25.56
CA ARG A 4 -25.21 29.94 24.87
C ARG A 4 -24.59 29.68 23.49
N LYS A 5 -24.07 30.72 22.83
CA LYS A 5 -23.37 30.62 21.55
C LYS A 5 -21.98 29.99 21.71
N TYR A 6 -21.23 30.37 22.76
CA TYR A 6 -19.93 29.79 23.07
C TYR A 6 -19.99 28.30 23.42
N ARG A 7 -21.00 27.88 24.22
CA ARG A 7 -21.22 26.46 24.53
C ARG A 7 -21.53 25.63 23.29
N LEU A 8 -22.26 26.19 22.33
CA LEU A 8 -22.59 25.51 21.07
C LEU A 8 -21.34 25.33 20.19
N ILE A 9 -20.49 26.37 20.08
CA ILE A 9 -19.25 26.34 19.29
C ILE A 9 -18.25 25.32 19.88
N ILE A 10 -18.04 25.35 21.20
CA ILE A 10 -17.11 24.41 21.86
C ILE A 10 -17.60 22.97 21.73
N ALA A 11 -18.91 22.72 21.92
CA ALA A 11 -19.48 21.39 21.75
C ALA A 11 -19.35 20.88 20.31
N SER A 12 -19.55 21.75 19.31
CA SER A 12 -19.37 21.38 17.90
C SER A 12 -17.91 21.11 17.53
N GLY A 13 -16.95 21.85 18.08
CA GLY A 13 -15.52 21.59 17.87
C GLY A 13 -15.05 20.28 18.50
N LEU A 14 -15.54 19.96 19.70
CA LEU A 14 -15.23 18.69 20.37
C LEU A 14 -15.83 17.48 19.64
N LEU A 15 -17.05 17.62 19.09
CA LEU A 15 -17.69 16.61 18.26
C LEU A 15 -16.94 16.38 16.94
N LEU A 16 -16.40 17.44 16.32
CA LEU A 16 -15.55 17.35 15.13
C LEU A 16 -14.25 16.61 15.42
N LEU A 17 -13.56 16.94 16.51
CA LEU A 17 -12.32 16.28 16.91
C LEU A 17 -12.57 14.80 17.24
N LEU A 18 -13.60 14.48 18.03
CA LEU A 18 -13.97 13.10 18.32
C LEU A 18 -14.39 12.33 17.06
N GLY A 19 -15.07 12.99 16.12
CA GLY A 19 -15.43 12.40 14.83
C GLY A 19 -14.21 12.07 13.96
N ILE A 20 -13.19 12.93 13.95
CA ILE A 20 -11.93 12.71 13.22
C ILE A 20 -11.16 11.55 13.84
N GLU A 21 -10.97 11.54 15.16
CA GLU A 21 -10.27 10.45 15.86
C GLU A 21 -10.99 9.11 15.68
N LEU A 22 -12.33 9.11 15.78
CA LEU A 22 -13.11 7.91 15.54
C LEU A 22 -12.97 7.41 14.11
N TRP A 23 -13.00 8.32 13.11
CA TRP A 23 -12.77 7.98 11.71
C TRP A 23 -11.38 7.38 11.47
N TYR A 24 -10.34 7.88 12.15
CA TYR A 24 -8.99 7.31 12.05
C TYR A 24 -8.90 5.91 12.63
N VAL A 25 -9.47 5.69 13.81
CA VAL A 25 -9.39 4.40 14.52
C VAL A 25 -10.28 3.34 13.86
N THR A 26 -11.40 3.74 13.24
CA THR A 26 -12.33 2.80 12.61
C THR A 26 -12.12 2.61 11.11
N ARG A 27 -11.08 3.21 10.50
CA ARG A 27 -10.78 2.92 9.09
C ARG A 27 -10.56 1.41 8.95
N PRO A 28 -11.42 0.71 8.18
CA PRO A 28 -11.21 -0.70 7.95
C PRO A 28 -9.88 -0.83 7.22
N ARG A 29 -8.96 -1.60 7.80
CA ARG A 29 -7.71 -1.94 7.14
C ARG A 29 -8.07 -2.79 5.94
N MET A 30 -8.05 -2.19 4.76
CA MET A 30 -8.53 -2.86 3.56
C MET A 30 -7.57 -4.01 3.23
N ILE A 31 -8.13 -5.17 2.93
CA ILE A 31 -7.34 -6.37 2.66
C ILE A 31 -6.79 -6.24 1.24
N ALA A 32 -5.49 -6.47 1.10
CA ALA A 32 -4.81 -6.53 -0.18
C ALA A 32 -5.53 -7.47 -1.15
N THR A 33 -5.78 -7.00 -2.38
CA THR A 33 -6.34 -7.86 -3.44
C THR A 33 -5.24 -8.79 -3.99
N GLY A 34 -5.58 -10.02 -4.36
CA GLY A 34 -4.64 -11.02 -4.91
C GLY A 34 -4.42 -12.24 -4.01
N ASP A 35 -4.11 -13.37 -4.64
CA ASP A 35 -3.92 -14.65 -3.94
C ASP A 35 -2.70 -14.57 -3.02
N VAL A 36 -2.89 -15.01 -1.77
CA VAL A 36 -1.76 -15.22 -0.84
C VAL A 36 -0.92 -16.36 -1.38
N VAL A 37 0.39 -16.13 -1.50
CA VAL A 37 1.33 -17.13 -2.01
C VAL A 37 2.42 -17.38 -0.98
N SER A 38 2.88 -18.63 -0.90
CA SER A 38 4.16 -18.93 -0.28
C SER A 38 5.28 -18.69 -1.30
N ILE A 39 6.41 -18.15 -0.84
CA ILE A 39 7.61 -18.09 -1.68
C ILE A 39 8.09 -19.53 -1.91
N PRO A 40 8.30 -19.98 -3.17
CA PRO A 40 8.81 -21.32 -3.46
C PRO A 40 10.13 -21.60 -2.74
N ALA A 41 10.34 -22.82 -2.25
CA ALA A 41 11.48 -23.18 -1.40
C ALA A 41 12.83 -22.92 -2.10
N GLU A 42 12.88 -23.16 -3.40
CA GLU A 42 14.02 -22.90 -4.28
C GLU A 42 14.40 -21.41 -4.37
N LEU A 43 13.47 -20.51 -4.04
CA LEU A 43 13.66 -19.06 -4.08
C LEU A 43 13.96 -18.45 -2.70
N GLN A 44 13.57 -19.08 -1.58
CA GLN A 44 13.63 -18.49 -0.23
C GLN A 44 15.03 -18.01 0.21
N GLY A 45 16.12 -18.56 -0.36
CA GLY A 45 17.50 -18.12 -0.12
C GLY A 45 18.08 -17.15 -1.15
N ARG A 46 17.29 -16.75 -2.15
CA ARG A 46 17.72 -15.93 -3.31
C ARG A 46 16.96 -14.61 -3.42
N LEU A 47 16.07 -14.32 -2.48
CA LEU A 47 15.32 -13.07 -2.48
C LEU A 47 16.24 -11.88 -2.18
N ALA A 48 16.40 -11.00 -3.16
CA ALA A 48 16.83 -9.64 -2.94
C ALA A 48 15.65 -8.85 -2.35
N ILE A 49 15.74 -8.51 -1.07
CA ILE A 49 14.70 -7.79 -0.34
C ILE A 49 14.92 -6.29 -0.45
N PHE A 50 13.88 -5.57 -0.86
CA PHE A 50 13.86 -4.11 -0.94
C PHE A 50 12.72 -3.57 -0.08
N ILE A 51 13.04 -2.62 0.79
CA ILE A 51 12.07 -1.96 1.65
C ILE A 51 11.60 -0.67 0.96
N LEU A 52 10.31 -0.59 0.65
CA LEU A 52 9.68 0.58 0.05
C LEU A 52 9.14 1.46 1.18
N ALA A 53 9.98 2.38 1.66
CA ALA A 53 9.62 3.33 2.72
C ALA A 53 9.48 4.76 2.17
N GLY A 54 8.64 5.55 2.83
CA GLY A 54 8.43 6.95 2.49
C GLY A 54 6.99 7.41 2.70
N GLN A 55 6.66 8.51 2.05
CA GLN A 55 5.35 9.15 2.13
C GLN A 55 4.45 8.76 0.94
N SER A 56 3.40 9.56 0.72
CA SER A 56 2.30 9.28 -0.21
C SER A 56 2.70 8.94 -1.65
N ASN A 57 3.76 9.54 -2.21
CA ASN A 57 4.23 9.19 -3.57
C ASN A 57 4.80 7.77 -3.66
N MET A 58 5.41 7.26 -2.59
CA MET A 58 5.90 5.86 -2.50
C MET A 58 4.76 4.91 -2.08
N ALA A 59 3.82 5.41 -1.29
CA ALA A 59 2.58 4.70 -0.95
C ALA A 59 1.60 4.60 -2.15
N ALA A 60 1.98 5.21 -3.29
CA ALA A 60 1.42 4.99 -4.60
C ALA A 60 0.02 5.64 -4.82
N ARG A 61 -0.01 6.80 -5.50
CA ARG A 61 -1.24 7.59 -5.77
C ARG A 61 -1.60 7.69 -7.25
N GLY A 62 -0.79 7.16 -8.16
CA GLY A 62 -1.04 7.27 -9.60
C GLY A 62 -2.14 6.32 -10.04
N LEU A 63 -2.94 6.60 -11.07
CA LEU A 63 -3.78 5.54 -11.64
C LEU A 63 -2.90 4.60 -12.47
N PRO A 64 -3.00 3.27 -12.33
CA PRO A 64 -2.27 2.36 -13.21
C PRO A 64 -2.73 2.60 -14.66
N THR A 65 -1.80 3.07 -15.49
CA THR A 65 -2.06 3.36 -16.90
C THR A 65 -2.10 2.09 -17.76
N TYR A 66 -1.51 1.00 -17.26
CA TYR A 66 -1.39 -0.29 -17.92
C TYR A 66 -1.71 -1.47 -16.98
N SER A 67 -1.95 -2.64 -17.57
CA SER A 67 -2.05 -3.92 -16.86
C SER A 67 -0.91 -4.81 -17.33
N ALA A 68 -0.22 -5.46 -16.41
CA ALA A 68 0.83 -6.43 -16.72
C ALA A 68 0.59 -7.72 -15.93
N PRO A 69 0.82 -8.90 -16.54
CA PRO A 69 0.77 -10.15 -15.80
C PRO A 69 1.81 -10.14 -14.66
N PRO A 70 1.54 -10.82 -13.54
CA PRO A 70 2.53 -10.98 -12.48
C PRO A 70 3.78 -11.70 -13.00
N ASP A 71 4.96 -11.22 -12.60
CA ASP A 71 6.23 -11.95 -12.77
C ASP A 71 6.38 -12.92 -11.59
N PRO A 72 6.58 -14.24 -11.82
CA PRO A 72 6.70 -15.23 -10.76
C PRO A 72 7.95 -15.04 -9.87
N HIS A 73 8.87 -14.15 -10.23
CA HIS A 73 10.05 -13.80 -9.44
C HIS A 73 9.95 -12.45 -8.72
N ILE A 74 8.81 -11.76 -8.79
CA ILE A 74 8.58 -10.51 -8.07
C ILE A 74 7.44 -10.68 -7.07
N PHE A 75 7.80 -10.58 -5.79
CA PHE A 75 6.89 -10.72 -4.67
C PHE A 75 6.72 -9.39 -3.94
N VAL A 76 5.55 -9.17 -3.36
CA VAL A 76 5.28 -8.07 -2.45
C VAL A 76 4.77 -8.60 -1.12
N TYR A 77 5.33 -8.08 -0.03
CA TYR A 77 4.88 -8.32 1.33
C TYR A 77 3.99 -7.16 1.75
N GLY A 78 2.71 -7.48 1.94
CA GLY A 78 1.69 -6.50 2.28
C GLY A 78 1.64 -6.15 3.76
N GLU A 79 0.87 -5.11 4.08
CA GLU A 79 0.60 -4.73 5.47
C GLU A 79 -0.10 -5.80 6.30
N ASP A 80 -0.84 -6.68 5.63
CA ASP A 80 -1.49 -7.85 6.18
C ASP A 80 -0.51 -9.00 6.48
N ARG A 81 0.79 -8.74 6.30
CA ARG A 81 1.89 -9.66 6.59
C ARG A 81 1.86 -10.92 5.73
N GLN A 82 1.31 -10.80 4.52
CA GLN A 82 1.25 -11.88 3.55
C GLN A 82 2.04 -11.55 2.28
N TRP A 83 2.66 -12.57 1.71
CA TRP A 83 3.32 -12.49 0.42
C TRP A 83 2.30 -12.69 -0.72
N ARG A 84 2.46 -11.93 -1.80
CA ARG A 84 1.69 -12.04 -3.05
C ARG A 84 2.62 -11.81 -4.23
N TYR A 85 2.22 -12.25 -5.42
CA TYR A 85 2.88 -11.80 -6.64
C TYR A 85 2.60 -10.31 -6.87
N ALA A 86 3.65 -9.57 -7.20
CA ALA A 86 3.49 -8.17 -7.57
C ALA A 86 2.84 -8.09 -8.96
N ALA A 87 1.72 -7.37 -9.08
CA ALA A 87 0.99 -7.24 -10.34
C ALA A 87 0.46 -5.82 -10.54
N ALA A 88 0.49 -5.34 -11.78
CA ALA A 88 -0.24 -4.14 -12.20
C ALA A 88 -1.58 -4.57 -12.78
N ARG A 89 -2.68 -4.23 -12.11
CA ARG A 89 -4.04 -4.41 -12.65
C ARG A 89 -4.73 -3.05 -12.73
N ARG A 90 -5.48 -2.83 -13.81
CA ARG A 90 -6.34 -1.63 -13.95
C ARG A 90 -7.49 -1.71 -12.95
N GLY A 91 -7.72 -0.64 -12.19
CA GLY A 91 -8.87 -0.50 -11.29
C GLY A 91 -8.76 -1.21 -9.94
N GLN A 92 -7.77 -2.08 -9.72
CA GLN A 92 -7.41 -2.69 -8.44
C GLN A 92 -5.93 -3.04 -8.49
N GLN A 93 -5.13 -2.67 -7.50
CA GLN A 93 -3.75 -3.13 -7.42
C GLN A 93 -3.60 -4.23 -6.37
N VAL A 94 -2.71 -5.19 -6.66
CA VAL A 94 -2.09 -6.07 -5.66
C VAL A 94 -0.98 -5.29 -4.94
N PHE A 95 -1.33 -4.09 -4.46
CA PHE A 95 -0.55 -3.28 -3.54
C PHE A 95 -1.50 -2.87 -2.43
N VAL A 96 -1.72 -3.83 -1.53
CA VAL A 96 -2.24 -3.68 -0.16
C VAL A 96 -3.61 -3.05 0.05
N GLU A 97 -4.14 -2.15 -0.78
CA GLU A 97 -5.46 -1.55 -0.57
C GLU A 97 -6.18 -1.25 -1.90
N PRO A 98 -7.52 -1.36 -1.97
CA PRO A 98 -8.35 -0.98 -3.12
C PRO A 98 -8.14 0.45 -3.63
N ASP A 99 -7.68 1.38 -2.78
CA ASP A 99 -7.56 2.81 -3.08
C ASP A 99 -6.11 3.26 -3.36
N VAL A 100 -5.16 2.33 -3.43
CA VAL A 100 -3.75 2.61 -3.70
C VAL A 100 -3.49 2.56 -5.21
N GLY A 101 -2.94 3.66 -5.71
CA GLY A 101 -2.54 3.84 -7.08
C GLY A 101 -1.23 3.14 -7.43
N ALA A 102 -0.73 3.30 -8.67
CA ALA A 102 0.59 2.88 -9.12
C ALA A 102 1.70 3.70 -8.45
N GLY A 103 2.71 2.98 -7.94
CA GLY A 103 3.92 3.51 -7.32
C GLY A 103 5.16 2.93 -8.01
N PRO A 104 6.36 3.40 -7.66
CA PRO A 104 7.56 3.03 -8.39
C PRO A 104 8.01 1.59 -8.11
N GLY A 105 7.52 0.93 -7.05
CA GLY A 105 8.02 -0.38 -6.59
C GLY A 105 8.01 -1.48 -7.65
N LEU A 106 6.88 -1.68 -8.34
CA LEU A 106 6.80 -2.71 -9.40
C LEU A 106 7.66 -2.37 -10.61
N ALA A 107 7.64 -1.11 -11.06
CA ALA A 107 8.46 -0.68 -12.20
C ALA A 107 9.96 -0.81 -11.90
N PHE A 108 10.37 -0.49 -10.67
CA PHE A 108 11.72 -0.69 -10.18
C PHE A 108 12.12 -2.17 -10.22
N ALA A 109 11.29 -3.07 -9.68
CA ALA A 109 11.57 -4.50 -9.69
C ALA A 109 11.63 -5.07 -11.12
N GLN A 110 10.74 -4.62 -12.01
CA GLN A 110 10.74 -5.00 -13.42
C GLN A 110 12.00 -4.54 -14.13
N ALA A 111 12.49 -3.32 -13.84
CA ALA A 111 13.74 -2.82 -14.40
C ALA A 111 14.94 -3.65 -13.94
N LEU A 112 15.02 -4.03 -12.65
CA LEU A 112 16.07 -4.92 -12.15
C LEU A 112 16.01 -6.31 -12.80
N ARG A 113 14.82 -6.89 -12.96
CA ARG A 113 14.62 -8.18 -13.63
C ARG A 113 15.01 -8.15 -15.11
N ALA A 114 14.81 -7.00 -15.77
CA ALA A 114 15.20 -6.83 -17.16
C ALA A 114 16.73 -6.77 -17.32
N ASP A 115 17.43 -6.20 -16.34
CA ASP A 115 18.90 -6.15 -16.31
C ASP A 115 19.51 -7.51 -15.88
N ASP A 116 18.97 -8.13 -14.84
CA ASP A 116 19.33 -9.47 -14.38
C ASP A 116 18.10 -10.39 -14.23
N PRO A 117 17.82 -11.21 -15.27
CA PRO A 117 16.72 -12.18 -15.27
C PRO A 117 16.90 -13.36 -14.32
N SER A 118 17.97 -13.44 -13.52
CA SER A 118 18.14 -14.44 -12.47
C SER A 118 17.66 -13.96 -11.10
N MET A 119 17.52 -12.65 -10.91
CA MET A 119 17.13 -12.08 -9.62
C MET A 119 15.73 -12.51 -9.19
N THR A 120 15.57 -12.85 -7.93
CA THR A 120 14.25 -12.94 -7.30
C THR A 120 14.09 -11.79 -6.33
N ILE A 121 12.98 -11.06 -6.43
CA ILE A 121 12.81 -9.77 -5.77
C ILE A 121 11.65 -9.87 -4.78
N GLY A 122 11.89 -9.46 -3.54
CA GLY A 122 10.85 -9.25 -2.53
C GLY A 122 10.73 -7.78 -2.17
N LEU A 123 9.56 -7.20 -2.37
CA LEU A 123 9.25 -5.82 -2.01
C LEU A 123 8.51 -5.80 -0.67
N ILE A 124 9.01 -5.07 0.31
CA ILE A 124 8.30 -4.86 1.59
C ILE A 124 7.69 -3.47 1.56
N GLN A 125 6.35 -3.38 1.55
CA GLN A 125 5.65 -2.11 1.55
C GLN A 125 5.61 -1.53 2.98
N CYS A 126 6.32 -0.43 3.20
CA CYS A 126 6.36 0.29 4.48
C CYS A 126 6.02 1.79 4.34
N ALA A 127 5.75 2.28 3.13
CA ALA A 127 5.40 3.66 2.92
C ALA A 127 3.98 3.94 3.39
N GLN A 128 3.81 5.04 4.11
CA GLN A 128 2.53 5.42 4.71
C GLN A 128 1.96 6.64 4.00
N MET A 129 0.66 6.64 3.74
CA MET A 129 -0.05 7.85 3.37
C MET A 129 -0.20 8.75 4.61
N VAL A 130 0.43 9.91 4.58
CA VAL A 130 0.10 11.01 5.49
C VAL A 130 -1.04 11.80 4.84
N PRO A 131 -2.23 11.88 5.46
CA PRO A 131 -3.29 12.75 4.96
C PRO A 131 -2.81 14.21 5.07
N VAL A 132 -2.85 14.88 3.92
CA VAL A 132 -2.67 16.34 3.78
C VAL A 132 -3.98 17.06 4.04
#